data_AF-A0A066Z8U4-F1
#
_entry.id   AF-A0A066Z8U4-F1
#
_cell.length_a   1.000
_cell.length_b   1.000
_cell.length_c   1.000
_cell.angle_alpha   90.00
_cell.angle_beta   90.00
_cell.angle_gamma   90.00
#
_symmetry.space_group_name_H-M   'P 1'
#
loop_
_entity.id
_entity.type
_entity.pdbx_description
1 polymer ?
#
loop_
_entity_poly.entity_id
_entity_poly.type
_entity_poly.pdbx_seq_one_letter_code
_entity_poly.pdbx_strand_id
1 'polypeptide(L)'
;MHRTGDWLRVELAGVPGLSGWTLAGTATILDIVPLHRPYLLLRITNTAGSTPLYAYGPLRTELNDEQPAVRQPVTNGIQPAAITLDEPAGRDHITAADVDTAYSALNGFHRSLTPDGPLTDHHLPQLARAVIDLAIARQTALDAEAARDALIRRYLAGEVQPKTIQEYTGLGASRISQIRNPARAAA
;
A
#
# COMPACT_ATOMS: atom_id res chain seq x y z
N MET A 1 2.90 16.89 -18.53
CA MET A 1 3.98 15.86 -18.51
C MET A 1 4.66 15.93 -17.15
N HIS A 2 4.63 14.83 -16.40
CA HIS A 2 5.21 14.72 -15.05
C HIS A 2 6.74 14.79 -15.07
N ARG A 3 7.34 15.42 -14.06
CA ARG A 3 8.78 15.58 -13.87
C ARG A 3 9.18 15.29 -12.42
N THR A 4 10.44 14.95 -12.22
CA THR A 4 11.03 14.88 -10.87
C THR A 4 10.82 16.20 -10.13
N GLY A 5 10.40 16.09 -8.88
CA GLY A 5 10.03 17.18 -8.00
C GLY A 5 8.57 17.61 -8.11
N ASP A 6 7.84 17.23 -9.16
CA ASP A 6 6.42 17.62 -9.26
C ASP A 6 5.64 17.04 -8.07
N TRP A 7 4.87 17.89 -7.39
CA TRP A 7 3.90 17.45 -6.38
C TRP A 7 2.48 17.59 -6.92
N LEU A 8 1.65 16.61 -6.62
CA LEU A 8 0.31 16.46 -7.18
C LEU A 8 -0.62 15.77 -6.20
N ARG A 9 -1.93 15.95 -6.39
CA ARG A 9 -2.94 15.18 -5.67
C ARG A 9 -3.01 13.78 -6.24
N VAL A 10 -3.19 12.80 -5.35
CA VAL A 10 -3.30 11.40 -5.75
C VAL A 10 -4.47 10.73 -5.09
N GLU A 11 -5.01 9.73 -5.77
CA GLU A 11 -6.02 8.83 -5.22
C GLU A 11 -5.49 7.40 -5.22
N LEU A 12 -5.51 6.76 -4.04
CA LEU A 12 -5.13 5.37 -3.87
C LEU A 12 -6.40 4.51 -3.97
N ALA A 13 -6.48 3.69 -5.01
CA ALA A 13 -7.63 2.84 -5.27
C ALA A 13 -7.33 1.37 -4.96
N GLY A 14 -8.36 0.61 -4.58
CA GLY A 14 -8.26 -0.85 -4.37
C GLY A 14 -7.37 -1.22 -3.18
N VAL A 15 -7.43 -0.44 -2.11
CA VAL A 15 -6.67 -0.70 -0.88
C VAL A 15 -7.23 -1.95 -0.16
N PRO A 16 -6.38 -2.92 0.23
CA PRO A 16 -6.80 -4.09 0.98
C PRO A 16 -7.57 -3.71 2.26
N GLY A 17 -8.73 -4.33 2.47
CA GLY A 17 -9.62 -4.02 3.60
C GLY A 17 -10.57 -2.83 3.38
N LEU A 18 -10.44 -2.11 2.26
CA LEU A 18 -11.26 -0.95 1.89
C LEU A 18 -11.80 -1.07 0.45
N SER A 19 -12.40 -2.23 0.14
CA SER A 19 -12.99 -2.49 -1.19
C SER A 19 -14.02 -1.42 -1.59
N GLY A 20 -13.78 -0.74 -2.71
CA GLY A 20 -14.67 0.30 -3.24
C GLY A 20 -14.42 1.72 -2.75
N TRP A 21 -13.44 1.92 -1.88
CA TRP A 21 -13.06 3.25 -1.37
C TRP A 21 -11.75 3.72 -2.00
N THR A 22 -11.65 5.02 -2.25
CA THR A 22 -10.39 5.70 -2.60
C THR A 22 -9.87 6.48 -1.40
N LEU A 23 -8.56 6.53 -1.24
CA LEU A 23 -7.90 7.39 -0.26
C LEU A 23 -7.20 8.53 -0.99
N ALA A 24 -7.62 9.76 -0.70
CA ALA A 24 -6.95 10.94 -1.22
C ALA A 24 -5.62 11.19 -0.49
N GLY A 25 -4.63 11.68 -1.22
CA GLY A 25 -3.32 12.04 -0.69
C GLY A 25 -2.63 13.09 -1.57
N THR A 26 -1.43 13.49 -1.15
CA THR A 26 -0.51 14.27 -1.99
C THR A 26 0.72 13.42 -2.26
N ALA A 27 1.22 13.41 -3.49
CA ALA A 27 2.44 12.72 -3.86
C ALA A 27 3.46 13.69 -4.45
N THR A 28 4.73 13.51 -4.10
CA THR A 28 5.86 14.11 -4.78
C THR A 28 6.57 13.05 -5.63
N ILE A 29 6.85 13.36 -6.89
CA ILE A 29 7.64 12.49 -7.77
C ILE A 29 9.11 12.65 -7.41
N LEU A 30 9.70 11.61 -6.82
CA LEU A 30 11.10 11.61 -6.40
C LEU A 30 12.05 11.25 -7.54
N ASP A 31 11.63 10.35 -8.43
CA ASP A 31 12.43 9.92 -9.57
C ASP A 31 11.54 9.42 -10.70
N ILE A 32 12.05 9.54 -11.93
CA ILE A 32 11.44 8.99 -13.14
C ILE A 32 12.49 8.14 -13.82
N VAL A 33 12.28 6.82 -13.81
CA VAL A 33 13.19 5.88 -14.46
C VAL A 33 12.73 5.70 -15.92
N PRO A 34 13.51 6.16 -16.92
CA PRO A 34 13.13 6.08 -18.31
C PRO A 34 13.41 4.67 -18.85
N LEU A 35 12.42 3.77 -18.75
CA LEU A 35 12.41 2.47 -19.44
C LEU A 35 11.47 2.51 -20.65
N HIS A 36 11.14 1.35 -21.23
CA HIS A 36 10.15 1.26 -22.31
C HIS A 36 8.79 1.82 -21.89
N ARG A 37 8.48 1.78 -20.59
CA ARG A 37 7.44 2.58 -19.93
C ARG A 37 8.07 3.34 -18.76
N PRO A 38 7.75 4.63 -18.55
CA PRO A 38 8.34 5.37 -17.44
C PRO A 38 7.86 4.77 -16.11
N TYR A 39 8.80 4.49 -15.20
CA TYR A 39 8.48 4.14 -13.82
C TYR A 39 8.62 5.37 -12.93
N LEU A 40 7.69 5.53 -11.99
CA LEU A 40 7.73 6.63 -11.04
C LEU A 40 8.09 6.10 -9.66
N LEU A 41 8.99 6.81 -9.00
CA LEU A 41 9.18 6.73 -7.56
C LEU A 41 8.43 7.89 -6.91
N LEU A 42 7.49 7.57 -6.02
CA LEU A 42 6.59 8.52 -5.39
C LEU A 42 6.80 8.53 -3.87
N ARG A 43 6.75 9.72 -3.28
CA ARG A 43 6.56 9.92 -1.83
C ARG A 43 5.16 10.46 -1.62
N ILE A 44 4.31 9.66 -0.97
CA ILE A 44 2.91 9.98 -0.70
C ILE A 44 2.77 10.39 0.76
N THR A 45 2.25 11.59 0.97
CA THR A 45 1.91 12.12 2.29
C THR A 45 0.40 12.22 2.40
N ASN A 46 -0.15 11.60 3.44
CA ASN A 46 -1.52 11.86 3.87
C ASN A 46 -1.48 13.05 4.84
N THR A 47 -2.46 13.96 4.77
CA THR A 47 -2.54 15.22 5.53
C THR A 47 -2.56 15.08 7.05
N ALA A 48 -2.49 13.86 7.59
CA ALA A 48 -2.59 13.54 9.01
C ALA A 48 -1.25 13.16 9.69
N GLY A 49 -0.11 13.70 9.24
CA GLY A 49 1.18 13.57 9.95
C GLY A 49 1.72 12.13 10.06
N SER A 50 1.23 11.21 9.23
CA SER A 50 1.69 9.83 9.19
C SER A 50 3.06 9.72 8.50
N THR A 51 3.82 8.67 8.84
CA THR A 51 5.01 8.25 8.10
C THR A 51 4.73 8.25 6.59
N PRO A 52 5.62 8.80 5.74
CA PRO A 52 5.40 8.82 4.30
C PRO A 52 5.29 7.40 3.73
N LEU A 53 4.32 7.22 2.85
CA LEU A 53 4.18 6.02 2.03
C LEU A 53 5.02 6.22 0.77
N TYR A 54 5.94 5.31 0.51
CA TYR A 54 6.70 5.29 -0.74
C TYR A 54 6.05 4.29 -1.70
N ALA A 55 6.02 4.65 -2.98
CA ALA A 55 5.49 3.80 -4.03
C ALA A 55 6.41 3.82 -5.25
N TYR A 56 6.60 2.68 -5.88
CA TYR A 56 7.32 2.54 -7.15
C TYR A 56 6.50 1.71 -8.12
N GLY A 57 6.34 2.18 -9.36
CA GLY A 57 5.63 1.39 -10.37
C GLY A 57 5.54 2.04 -11.74
N PRO A 58 5.01 1.29 -12.72
CA PRO A 58 4.90 1.75 -14.09
C PRO A 58 3.81 2.82 -14.19
N LEU A 59 4.15 3.97 -14.75
CA LEU A 59 3.18 4.96 -15.17
C LEU A 59 2.45 4.44 -16.41
N ARG A 60 1.13 4.40 -16.32
CA ARG A 60 0.24 4.13 -17.44
C ARG A 60 -0.64 5.35 -17.68
N THR A 61 -0.65 5.80 -18.92
CA THR A 61 -1.64 6.73 -19.46
C THR A 61 -2.52 5.88 -20.38
N GLU A 62 -3.75 5.57 -19.98
CA GLU A 62 -4.62 4.79 -20.88
C GLU A 62 -5.08 5.66 -22.06
N LEU A 63 -5.42 5.01 -23.17
CA LEU A 63 -5.76 5.68 -24.43
C LEU A 63 -7.13 6.40 -24.43
N ASN A 64 -7.93 6.27 -23.36
CA ASN A 64 -9.34 6.67 -23.34
C ASN A 64 -9.65 7.76 -22.28
N ASP A 65 -8.84 8.83 -22.22
CA ASP A 65 -9.02 9.94 -21.26
C ASP A 65 -8.98 9.54 -19.77
N GLU A 66 -8.50 8.33 -19.44
CA GLU A 66 -8.24 7.98 -18.04
C GLU A 66 -7.03 8.76 -17.52
N GLN A 67 -7.16 9.30 -16.30
CA GLN A 67 -6.07 9.99 -15.63
C GLN A 67 -4.81 9.11 -15.55
N PRO A 68 -3.61 9.69 -15.64
CA PRO A 68 -2.37 8.94 -15.48
C PRO A 68 -2.37 8.19 -14.16
N ALA A 69 -1.96 6.92 -14.16
CA ALA A 69 -1.95 6.12 -12.94
C ALA A 69 -0.73 5.22 -12.85
N VAL A 70 -0.24 5.01 -11.63
CA VAL A 70 0.71 3.96 -11.30
C VAL A 70 -0.09 2.72 -10.90
N ARG A 71 -0.11 1.70 -11.76
CA ARG A 71 -0.85 0.44 -11.49
C ARG A 71 0.04 -0.58 -10.81
N GLN A 72 -0.53 -1.30 -9.83
CA GLN A 72 0.14 -2.33 -9.03
C GLN A 72 1.50 -1.85 -8.47
N PRO A 73 1.56 -0.69 -7.79
CA PRO A 73 2.80 -0.18 -7.24
C PRO A 73 3.36 -1.11 -6.16
N VAL A 74 4.68 -1.22 -6.11
CA VAL A 74 5.40 -1.70 -4.94
C VAL A 74 5.39 -0.59 -3.91
N THR A 75 4.96 -0.88 -2.69
CA THR A 75 4.87 0.12 -1.62
C THR A 75 5.47 -0.40 -0.30
N ASN A 76 5.83 0.51 0.61
CA ASN A 76 6.36 0.17 1.93
C ASN A 76 5.29 -0.03 3.01
N GLY A 77 4.03 -0.26 2.64
CA GLY A 77 2.92 -0.37 3.57
C GLY A 77 1.61 -0.74 2.89
N ILE A 78 0.74 0.24 2.71
CA ILE A 78 -0.55 0.05 2.04
C ILE A 78 -0.29 -0.36 0.58
N GLN A 79 -0.90 -1.45 0.11
CA GLN A 79 -0.75 -1.98 -1.24
C GLN A 79 -1.95 -1.62 -2.13
N PRO A 80 -2.11 -0.38 -2.62
CA PRO A 80 -3.21 -0.04 -3.50
C PRO A 80 -3.07 -0.78 -4.83
N ALA A 81 -4.20 -1.08 -5.47
CA ALA A 81 -4.21 -1.62 -6.83
C ALA A 81 -3.77 -0.58 -7.87
N ALA A 82 -4.04 0.71 -7.62
CA ALA A 82 -3.61 1.81 -8.45
C ALA A 82 -3.44 3.11 -7.64
N ILE A 83 -2.54 3.98 -8.10
CA ILE A 83 -2.40 5.36 -7.63
C ILE A 83 -2.68 6.26 -8.83
N THR A 84 -3.83 6.92 -8.82
CA THR A 84 -4.19 7.90 -9.86
C THR A 84 -3.50 9.22 -9.56
N LEU A 85 -3.00 9.88 -10.60
CA LEU A 85 -2.20 11.09 -10.54
C LEU A 85 -2.97 12.24 -11.16
N ASP A 86 -3.23 13.29 -10.38
CA ASP A 86 -3.77 14.55 -10.91
C ASP A 86 -2.67 15.39 -11.60
N GLU A 87 -3.07 16.55 -12.11
CA GLU A 87 -2.14 17.54 -12.62
C GLU A 87 -1.15 18.02 -11.53
N PRO A 88 0.12 18.27 -11.90
CA PRO A 88 1.09 18.89 -11.00
C PRO A 88 0.59 20.23 -10.46
N ALA A 89 0.58 20.37 -9.14
CA ALA A 89 0.18 21.60 -8.45
C ALA A 89 1.39 22.45 -8.01
N GLY A 90 2.61 21.90 -8.11
CA GLY A 90 3.86 22.64 -7.96
C GLY A 90 5.07 21.72 -8.01
N ARG A 91 6.22 22.20 -7.51
CA ARG A 91 7.49 21.47 -7.55
C ARG A 91 8.32 21.65 -6.27
N ASP A 92 8.81 20.53 -5.74
CA ASP A 92 9.75 20.45 -4.64
C ASP A 92 11.18 20.23 -5.14
N HIS A 93 12.16 20.63 -4.32
CA HIS A 93 13.55 20.24 -4.53
C HIS A 93 13.78 18.82 -4.01
N ILE A 94 14.29 17.93 -4.88
CA ILE A 94 14.56 16.53 -4.54
C ILE A 94 16.07 16.31 -4.51
N THR A 95 16.56 15.75 -3.41
CA THR A 95 17.96 15.37 -3.25
C THR A 95 18.17 13.88 -3.53
N ALA A 96 19.42 13.48 -3.78
CA ALA A 96 19.76 12.06 -3.90
C ALA A 96 19.40 11.26 -2.62
N ALA A 97 19.53 11.91 -1.45
CA ALA A 97 19.18 11.29 -0.17
C ALA A 97 17.68 11.00 -0.04
N ASP A 98 16.80 11.83 -0.62
CA ASP A 98 15.35 11.56 -0.66
C ASP A 98 15.06 10.28 -1.46
N VAL A 99 15.73 10.12 -2.60
CA VAL A 99 15.60 8.97 -3.49
C VAL A 99 16.12 7.69 -2.81
N ASP A 100 17.30 7.75 -2.21
CA ASP A 100 17.90 6.60 -1.50
C ASP A 100 17.07 6.18 -0.29
N THR A 101 16.51 7.14 0.44
CA THR A 101 15.60 6.88 1.56
C THR A 101 14.35 6.16 1.07
N ALA A 102 13.75 6.63 -0.03
CA ALA A 102 12.55 6.02 -0.59
C ALA A 102 12.79 4.59 -1.06
N TYR A 103 13.90 4.33 -1.77
CA TYR A 103 14.24 2.97 -2.19
C TYR A 103 14.53 2.05 -1.00
N SER A 104 15.23 2.55 0.03
CA SER A 104 15.50 1.78 1.24
C SER A 104 14.22 1.43 2.02
N ALA A 105 13.21 2.30 1.94
CA ALA A 105 11.93 2.07 2.60
C ALA A 105 11.06 1.03 1.88
N LEU A 106 11.22 0.85 0.56
CA LEU A 106 10.45 -0.12 -0.23
C LEU A 106 10.92 -1.56 0.08
N ASN A 107 10.40 -2.13 1.17
CA ASN A 107 10.66 -3.51 1.58
C ASN A 107 10.45 -4.50 0.43
N GLY A 108 11.51 -5.22 0.04
CA GLY A 108 11.46 -6.21 -1.05
C GLY A 108 11.65 -5.63 -2.46
N PHE A 109 11.85 -4.32 -2.60
CA PHE A 109 12.24 -3.72 -3.88
C PHE A 109 13.74 -3.88 -4.13
N HIS A 110 14.10 -4.45 -5.28
CA HIS A 110 15.47 -4.53 -5.73
C HIS A 110 15.63 -3.66 -6.98
N ARG A 111 16.39 -2.56 -6.87
CA ARG A 111 16.59 -1.57 -7.96
C ARG A 111 17.10 -2.17 -9.27
N SER A 112 17.77 -3.33 -9.20
CA SER A 112 18.24 -4.12 -10.34
C SER A 112 17.13 -4.85 -11.11
N LEU A 113 15.99 -5.14 -10.47
CA LEU A 113 14.82 -5.76 -11.10
C LEU A 113 14.03 -4.68 -11.83
N THR A 114 14.55 -4.27 -12.99
CA THR A 114 13.72 -3.55 -13.95
C THR A 114 12.75 -4.56 -14.59
N PRO A 115 11.43 -4.31 -14.62
CA PRO A 115 10.46 -5.30 -15.11
C PRO A 115 10.54 -5.57 -16.62
N ASP A 116 11.41 -4.83 -17.32
CA ASP A 116 11.55 -4.87 -18.77
C ASP A 116 12.79 -5.70 -19.14
N GLY A 117 12.62 -7.01 -19.16
CA GLY A 117 13.62 -7.96 -19.66
C GLY A 117 13.25 -9.41 -19.36
N PRO A 118 13.74 -10.38 -20.15
CA PRO A 118 13.58 -11.78 -19.80
C PRO A 118 14.23 -12.03 -18.42
N LEU A 119 13.62 -12.91 -17.63
CA LEU A 119 14.21 -13.36 -16.37
C LEU A 119 15.56 -14.03 -16.69
N THR A 120 16.66 -13.44 -16.25
CA THR A 120 18.00 -14.02 -16.39
C THR A 120 18.40 -14.72 -15.10
N ASP A 121 19.44 -15.56 -15.16
CA ASP A 121 19.98 -16.27 -13.98
C ASP A 121 20.38 -15.31 -12.85
N HIS A 122 20.73 -14.07 -13.19
CA HIS A 122 21.05 -13.02 -12.22
C HIS A 122 19.85 -12.64 -11.33
N HIS A 123 18.63 -12.78 -11.83
CA HIS A 123 17.40 -12.45 -11.11
C HIS A 123 16.90 -13.59 -10.21
N LEU A 124 17.39 -14.82 -10.38
CA LEU A 124 16.90 -15.99 -9.63
C LEU A 124 17.09 -15.89 -8.11
N PRO A 125 18.23 -15.43 -7.58
CA PRO A 125 18.39 -15.26 -6.13
C PRO A 125 17.42 -14.22 -5.55
N GLN A 126 17.11 -13.18 -6.32
CA GLN A 126 16.19 -12.11 -5.91
C GLN A 126 14.73 -12.61 -5.95
N LEU A 127 14.37 -13.40 -6.96
CA LEU A 127 13.07 -14.07 -7.01
C LEU A 127 12.91 -15.05 -5.84
N ALA A 128 13.93 -15.86 -5.55
CA ALA A 128 13.91 -16.79 -4.42
C ALA A 128 13.69 -16.05 -3.10
N ARG A 129 14.35 -14.90 -2.91
CA ARG A 129 14.15 -14.04 -1.74
C ARG A 129 12.72 -13.51 -1.66
N ALA A 130 12.20 -12.96 -2.75
CA ALA A 130 10.83 -12.44 -2.81
C ALA A 130 9.77 -13.51 -2.52
N VAL A 131 9.98 -14.75 -3.00
CA VAL A 131 9.09 -15.89 -2.70
C VAL A 131 9.11 -16.25 -1.21
N ILE A 132 10.30 -16.24 -0.59
CA ILE A 132 10.43 -16.47 0.86
C ILE A 132 9.72 -15.38 1.66
N ASP A 133 9.96 -14.11 1.32
CA ASP A 133 9.35 -12.98 2.01
C ASP A 133 7.81 -13.00 1.87
N LEU A 134 7.29 -13.38 0.70
CA LEU A 134 5.84 -13.59 0.48
C LEU A 134 5.28 -14.73 1.33
N ALA A 135 6.00 -15.85 1.45
CA ALA A 135 5.58 -16.97 2.27
C ALA A 135 5.49 -16.58 3.75
N ILE A 136 6.47 -15.84 4.27
CA ILE A 136 6.49 -15.30 5.64
C ILE A 136 5.31 -14.34 5.86
N ALA A 137 5.05 -13.43 4.93
CA ALA A 137 3.95 -12.47 5.02
C ALA A 137 2.59 -13.18 5.06
N ARG A 138 2.39 -14.22 4.22
CA ARG A 138 1.17 -15.04 4.23
C ARG A 138 0.99 -15.77 5.56
N GLN A 139 2.05 -16.38 6.08
CA GLN A 139 1.98 -17.07 7.37
C GLN A 139 1.62 -16.10 8.50
N THR A 140 2.26 -14.92 8.52
CA THR A 140 1.97 -13.88 9.50
C THR A 140 0.51 -13.40 9.43
N ALA A 141 -0.04 -13.27 8.22
CA ALA A 141 -1.45 -12.90 8.02
C ALA A 141 -2.41 -13.98 8.56
N LEU A 142 -2.12 -15.26 8.31
CA LEU A 142 -2.90 -16.39 8.84
C LEU A 142 -2.83 -16.44 10.37
N ASP A 143 -1.64 -16.22 10.95
CA ASP A 143 -1.46 -16.20 12.40
C ASP A 143 -2.22 -15.04 13.05
N ALA A 144 -2.21 -13.85 12.42
CA ALA A 144 -2.98 -12.70 12.87
C ALA A 144 -4.50 -12.93 12.81
N GLU A 145 -4.98 -13.60 11.75
CA GLU A 145 -6.38 -13.99 11.62
C GLU A 145 -6.77 -15.02 12.69
N ALA A 146 -5.96 -16.05 12.91
CA ALA A 146 -6.19 -17.04 13.96
C ALA A 146 -6.21 -16.41 15.37
N ALA A 147 -5.32 -15.45 15.63
CA ALA A 147 -5.28 -14.70 16.88
C ALA A 147 -6.54 -13.84 17.08
N ARG A 148 -6.99 -13.15 16.01
CA ARG A 148 -8.25 -12.38 16.02
C ARG A 148 -9.44 -13.29 16.33
N ASP A 149 -9.53 -14.44 15.67
CA ASP A 149 -10.65 -15.37 15.84
C ASP A 149 -10.65 -16.05 17.22
N ALA A 150 -9.48 -16.33 17.79
CA ALA A 150 -9.35 -16.78 19.18
C ALA A 150 -9.86 -15.71 20.16
N LEU A 151 -9.51 -14.44 19.94
CA LEU A 151 -9.95 -13.33 20.78
C LEU A 151 -11.46 -13.10 20.70
N ILE A 152 -12.05 -13.23 19.50
CA ILE A 152 -13.51 -13.21 19.29
C ILE A 152 -14.19 -14.38 20.01
N ARG A 153 -13.63 -15.60 19.98
CA ARG A 153 -14.22 -16.74 20.72
C ARG A 153 -14.24 -16.51 22.23
N ARG A 154 -13.15 -15.98 22.80
CA ARG A 154 -13.07 -15.65 24.23
C ARG A 154 -14.04 -14.53 24.62
N TYR A 155 -14.28 -13.58 23.71
CA TYR A 155 -15.33 -12.57 23.88
C TYR A 155 -16.72 -13.17 24.04
N LEU A 156 -17.08 -14.07 23.11
CA LEU A 156 -18.38 -14.71 23.07
C LEU A 156 -18.60 -15.61 24.30
N ALA A 157 -17.52 -16.19 24.83
CA ALA A 157 -17.52 -16.93 26.09
C ALA A 157 -17.61 -16.02 27.34
N GLY A 158 -17.53 -14.70 27.19
CA GLY A 158 -17.58 -13.74 28.31
C GLY A 158 -16.27 -13.58 29.07
N GLU A 159 -15.17 -14.15 28.59
CA GLU A 159 -13.85 -14.09 29.23
C GLU A 159 -13.10 -12.77 28.98
N VAL A 160 -13.53 -12.01 27.97
CA VAL A 160 -12.86 -10.77 27.53
C VAL A 160 -13.86 -9.62 27.51
N GLN A 161 -13.46 -8.47 28.05
CA GLN A 161 -14.29 -7.28 28.06
C GLN A 161 -14.37 -6.64 26.65
N PRO A 162 -15.52 -6.05 26.26
CA PRO A 162 -15.67 -5.38 24.96
C PRO A 162 -14.60 -4.31 24.70
N LYS A 163 -14.17 -3.59 25.75
CA LYS A 163 -13.14 -2.55 25.66
C LYS A 163 -11.79 -3.11 25.20
N THR A 164 -11.39 -4.28 25.73
CA THR A 164 -10.14 -4.96 25.34
C THR A 164 -10.16 -5.37 23.87
N ILE A 165 -11.33 -5.72 23.33
CA ILE A 165 -11.45 -6.06 21.90
C ILE A 165 -11.31 -4.84 21.04
N GLN A 166 -11.96 -3.74 21.42
CA GLN A 166 -11.87 -2.47 20.72
C GLN A 166 -10.42 -2.00 20.61
N GLU A 167 -9.64 -2.13 21.70
CA GLU A 167 -8.23 -1.74 21.73
C GLU A 167 -7.33 -2.65 20.86
N TYR A 168 -7.54 -3.96 20.90
CA TYR A 168 -6.66 -4.92 20.20
C TYR A 168 -7.01 -5.17 18.73
N THR A 169 -8.29 -5.00 18.35
CA THR A 169 -8.75 -5.29 16.98
C THR A 169 -9.12 -4.05 16.18
N GLY A 170 -9.20 -2.89 16.84
CA GLY A 170 -9.66 -1.64 16.21
C GLY A 170 -11.15 -1.66 15.83
N LEU A 171 -11.91 -2.69 16.21
CA LEU A 171 -13.33 -2.79 15.90
C LEU A 171 -14.12 -1.75 16.72
N GLY A 172 -14.97 -0.97 16.04
CA GLY A 172 -15.85 -0.02 16.72
C GLY A 172 -16.91 -0.69 17.60
N ALA A 173 -17.39 0.02 18.63
CA ALA A 173 -18.36 -0.50 19.60
C ALA A 173 -19.63 -1.08 18.98
N SER A 174 -20.12 -0.50 17.87
CA SER A 174 -21.27 -1.01 17.11
C SER A 174 -21.00 -2.40 16.52
N ARG A 175 -19.82 -2.59 15.90
CA ARG A 175 -19.40 -3.88 15.33
C ARG A 175 -19.22 -4.94 16.42
N ILE A 176 -18.68 -4.57 17.58
CA ILE A 176 -18.55 -5.45 18.75
C ILE A 176 -19.95 -5.88 19.27
N SER A 177 -20.91 -4.95 19.33
CA SER A 177 -22.28 -5.26 19.70
C SER A 177 -22.97 -6.20 18.70
N GLN A 178 -22.68 -6.08 17.40
CA GLN A 178 -23.21 -6.97 16.35
C GLN A 178 -22.66 -8.38 16.47
N ILE A 179 -21.36 -8.53 16.79
CA ILE A 179 -20.72 -9.83 17.03
C ILE A 179 -21.40 -10.56 18.20
N ARG A 180 -21.77 -9.84 19.27
CA ARG A 180 -22.45 -10.43 20.43
C ARG A 180 -23.90 -10.83 20.16
N ASN A 181 -24.61 -10.10 19.30
CA ASN A 181 -26.03 -10.30 19.00
C ASN A 181 -26.27 -10.33 17.49
N PRO A 182 -25.93 -11.43 16.79
CA PRO A 182 -26.10 -11.53 15.34
C PRO A 182 -27.56 -11.38 14.90
N ALA A 183 -28.53 -11.82 15.73
CA ALA A 183 -29.96 -11.69 15.46
C ALA A 183 -30.47 -10.23 15.38
N ARG A 184 -29.76 -9.26 15.97
CA ARG A 184 -30.12 -7.83 15.93
C ARG A 184 -29.52 -7.10 14.71
N ALA A 185 -28.60 -7.74 13.98
CA ALA A 185 -27.99 -7.19 12.77
C ALA A 185 -28.75 -7.56 11.48
N ALA A 186 -29.63 -8.57 11.55
CA ALA A 186 -30.43 -9.07 10.42
C ALA A 186 -31.89 -8.54 10.42
N ALA A 187 -32.23 -7.67 11.36
CA ALA A 187 -33.53 -6.99 11.49
C ALA A 187 -33.35 -5.49 11.24
#